data_AF-A0A6N2ARY0-F1
#
_entry.id   AF-A0A6N2ARY0-F1
#
_cell.length_a   1.000
_cell.length_b   1.000
_cell.length_c   1.000
_cell.angle_alpha   90.00
_cell.angle_beta   90.00
_cell.angle_gamma   90.00
#
_symmetry.space_group_name_H-M   'P 1'
#
loop_
_entity.id
_entity.type
_entity.pdbx_description
1 polymer ?
#
loop_
_entity_poly.entity_id
_entity_poly.type
_entity_poly.pdbx_seq_one_letter_code
_entity_poly.pdbx_strand_id
1 'polypeptide(L)'
;MDSKFSHIIVFFLLATSFETLMARKEIDGPEVIELLKEFDSNLMCKGKLRWPELIGVPTKLAKEIIEKENPLINVQILLSGSPITLDYRCDRVRLFDNILGFVVQMPVVT
;
A
#
# COMPACT_ATOMS: atom_id res chain seq x y z
N MET A 1 -37.10 -4.93 -53.15
CA MET A 1 -37.03 -4.38 -51.78
C MET A 1 -36.64 -2.92 -51.92
N ASP A 2 -37.56 -1.99 -51.65
CA ASP A 2 -37.34 -0.56 -51.86
C ASP A 2 -36.12 -0.07 -51.07
N SER A 3 -35.26 0.73 -51.72
CA SER A 3 -34.09 1.39 -51.11
C SER A 3 -34.42 2.14 -49.82
N LYS A 4 -35.68 2.56 -49.65
CA LYS A 4 -36.21 3.21 -48.44
C LYS A 4 -36.18 2.30 -47.20
N PHE A 5 -36.33 0.98 -47.33
CA PHE A 5 -36.28 0.06 -46.19
C PHE A 5 -34.87 -0.34 -45.79
N SER A 6 -33.92 -0.33 -46.74
CA SER A 6 -32.51 -0.66 -46.47
C SER A 6 -31.88 0.29 -45.45
N HIS A 7 -32.18 1.59 -45.52
CA HIS A 7 -31.69 2.57 -44.55
C HIS A 7 -32.24 2.35 -43.14
N ILE A 8 -33.50 1.94 -43.05
CA ILE A 8 -34.16 1.65 -41.77
C ILE A 8 -33.51 0.43 -41.12
N ILE A 9 -33.28 -0.64 -41.89
CA ILE A 9 -32.63 -1.87 -41.40
C ILE A 9 -31.19 -1.57 -40.97
N VAL A 10 -30.43 -0.80 -41.75
CA VAL A 10 -29.06 -0.39 -41.40
C VAL A 10 -29.05 0.43 -40.12
N PHE A 11 -30.01 1.35 -39.92
CA PHE A 11 -30.12 2.13 -38.69
C PHE A 11 -30.45 1.26 -37.48
N PHE A 12 -31.38 0.30 -37.59
CA PHE A 12 -31.68 -0.64 -36.52
C PHE A 12 -30.50 -1.55 -36.19
N LEU A 13 -29.79 -2.07 -37.20
CA LEU A 13 -28.58 -2.87 -37.01
C LEU A 13 -27.47 -2.05 -36.33
N LEU A 14 -27.26 -0.80 -36.74
CA LEU A 14 -26.34 0.12 -36.08
C LEU A 14 -26.77 0.37 -34.63
N ALA A 15 -28.04 0.68 -34.37
CA ALA A 15 -28.55 0.91 -33.02
C ALA A 15 -28.36 -0.31 -32.11
N THR A 16 -28.63 -1.52 -32.59
CA THR A 16 -28.39 -2.75 -31.83
C THR A 16 -26.90 -3.04 -31.61
N SER A 17 -26.03 -2.62 -32.54
CA SER A 17 -24.58 -2.70 -32.35
C SER A 17 -24.07 -1.68 -31.33
N PHE A 18 -24.69 -0.50 -31.24
CA PHE A 18 -24.35 0.51 -30.25
C PHE A 18 -24.74 0.08 -28.83
N GLU A 19 -25.94 -0.48 -28.64
CA GLU A 19 -26.35 -1.02 -27.33
C GLU A 19 -25.40 -2.13 -26.84
N THR A 20 -24.95 -3.02 -27.72
CA THR A 20 -23.97 -4.06 -27.35
C THR A 20 -22.57 -3.50 -27.07
N LEU A 21 -22.20 -2.35 -27.67
CA LEU A 21 -20.95 -1.64 -27.38
C LEU A 21 -20.99 -0.89 -26.04
N MET A 22 -22.14 -0.27 -25.70
CA MET A 22 -22.34 0.40 -24.41
C MET A 22 -22.59 -0.58 -23.25
N ALA A 23 -22.96 -1.83 -23.56
CA ALA A 23 -23.07 -2.93 -22.60
C ALA A 23 -21.72 -3.51 -22.15
N ARG A 24 -20.58 -3.03 -22.68
CA ARG A 24 -19.27 -3.26 -22.03
C ARG A 24 -19.29 -2.53 -20.70
N LYS A 25 -19.73 -3.26 -19.67
CA LYS A 25 -19.72 -2.89 -18.26
C LYS A 25 -18.42 -2.16 -17.94
N GLU A 26 -18.53 -0.86 -17.69
CA GLU A 26 -17.47 -0.07 -17.10
C GLU A 26 -17.09 -0.76 -15.79
N ILE A 27 -15.82 -1.14 -15.66
CA ILE A 27 -15.29 -1.94 -14.55
C ILE A 27 -15.17 -1.08 -13.26
N ASP A 28 -15.74 0.13 -13.26
CA ASP A 28 -15.80 1.06 -12.11
C ASP A 28 -17.07 0.87 -11.26
N GLY A 29 -17.47 -0.38 -11.04
CA GLY A 29 -18.52 -0.70 -10.07
C GLY A 29 -18.05 -0.41 -8.63
N PRO A 30 -18.96 -0.04 -7.71
CA PRO A 30 -18.62 0.23 -6.31
C PRO A 30 -17.92 -0.97 -5.62
N GLU A 31 -18.21 -2.19 -6.06
CA GLU A 31 -17.57 -3.43 -5.60
C GLU A 31 -16.08 -3.51 -5.99
N VAL A 32 -15.71 -3.04 -7.19
CA VAL A 32 -14.29 -3.00 -7.63
C VAL A 32 -13.55 -1.91 -6.88
N ILE A 33 -14.19 -0.77 -6.62
CA ILE A 33 -13.60 0.31 -5.81
C ILE A 33 -13.41 -0.14 -4.36
N GLU A 34 -14.34 -0.90 -3.80
CA GLU A 34 -14.24 -1.47 -2.45
C GLU A 34 -13.11 -2.51 -2.37
N LEU A 35 -13.00 -3.39 -3.38
CA LEU A 35 -11.88 -4.33 -3.51
C LEU A 35 -10.53 -3.61 -3.69
N LEU A 36 -10.47 -2.54 -4.48
CA LEU A 36 -9.25 -1.75 -4.65
C LEU A 36 -8.85 -1.06 -3.34
N LYS A 37 -9.82 -0.53 -2.58
CA LYS A 37 -9.58 0.03 -1.25
C LYS A 37 -9.09 -1.02 -0.25
N GLU A 38 -9.69 -2.21 -0.26
CA GLU A 38 -9.27 -3.31 0.62
C GLU A 38 -7.88 -3.82 0.25
N PHE A 39 -7.59 -3.93 -1.05
CA PHE A 39 -6.27 -4.29 -1.58
C PHE A 39 -5.21 -3.24 -1.22
N ASP A 40 -5.47 -1.96 -1.47
CA ASP A 40 -4.56 -0.86 -1.08
C ASP A 40 -4.33 -0.83 0.44
N SER A 41 -5.37 -1.07 1.23
CA SER A 41 -5.27 -1.07 2.70
C SER A 41 -4.47 -2.27 3.26
N ASN A 42 -4.41 -3.37 2.51
CA ASN A 42 -3.63 -4.56 2.86
C ASN A 42 -2.20 -4.50 2.27
N LEU A 43 -1.96 -3.69 1.23
CA LEU A 43 -0.63 -3.48 0.65
C LEU A 43 0.18 -2.41 1.40
N MET A 44 -0.49 -1.48 2.08
CA MET A 44 0.15 -0.36 2.78
C MET A 44 0.34 -0.66 4.27
N CYS A 45 1.57 -0.50 4.77
CA CYS A 45 1.84 -0.60 6.21
C CYS A 45 1.05 0.47 6.97
N LYS A 46 0.39 0.07 8.05
CA LYS A 46 -0.45 0.96 8.87
C LYS A 46 0.39 1.70 9.91
N GLY A 47 -0.02 2.93 10.22
CA GLY A 47 0.60 3.77 11.25
C GLY A 47 1.85 4.53 10.77
N LYS A 48 2.58 5.11 11.73
CA LYS A 48 3.84 5.82 11.45
C LYS A 48 4.91 4.82 10.99
N LEU A 49 5.72 5.20 10.00
CA LEU A 49 6.68 4.29 9.35
C LEU A 49 8.15 4.73 9.50
N ARG A 50 8.41 5.92 10.02
CA ARG A 50 9.75 6.53 10.11
C ARG A 50 9.87 7.41 11.34
N TRP A 51 11.05 7.43 11.96
CA TRP A 51 11.34 8.19 13.18
C TRP A 51 12.68 8.94 13.11
N PRO A 52 12.85 9.92 12.20
CA PRO A 52 14.10 10.68 12.09
C PRO A 52 14.56 11.35 13.38
N GLU A 53 13.62 11.72 14.26
CA GLU A 53 13.86 12.36 15.55
C GLU A 53 14.53 11.45 16.59
N LEU A 54 14.56 10.13 16.36
CA LEU A 54 15.13 9.16 17.31
C LEU A 54 16.62 8.88 17.09
N ILE A 55 17.26 9.48 16.09
CA ILE A 55 18.71 9.40 15.91
C ILE A 55 19.40 10.06 17.12
N GLY A 56 20.31 9.35 17.76
CA GLY A 56 21.01 9.81 18.97
C GLY A 56 20.22 9.65 20.27
N VAL A 57 19.01 9.07 20.23
CA VAL A 57 18.24 8.72 21.44
C VAL A 57 18.74 7.39 22.01
N PRO A 58 18.74 7.17 23.34
CA PRO A 58 19.03 5.87 23.92
C PRO A 58 18.11 4.79 23.34
N THR A 59 18.69 3.68 22.89
CA THR A 59 17.97 2.69 22.06
C THR A 59 16.80 2.04 22.78
N LYS A 60 16.88 1.86 24.11
CA LYS A 60 15.76 1.38 24.94
C LYS A 60 14.59 2.36 24.96
N LEU A 61 14.87 3.66 25.07
CA LEU A 61 13.84 4.70 25.04
C LEU A 61 13.22 4.82 23.65
N ALA A 62 14.05 4.77 22.59
CA ALA A 62 13.57 4.79 21.21
C ALA A 62 12.61 3.61 20.93
N LYS A 63 12.91 2.42 21.46
CA LYS A 63 12.03 1.26 21.39
C LYS A 63 10.66 1.54 22.00
N GLU A 64 10.61 2.04 23.22
CA GLU A 64 9.35 2.36 23.91
C GLU A 64 8.53 3.41 23.15
N ILE A 65 9.19 4.43 22.58
CA ILE A 65 8.52 5.46 21.75
C ILE A 65 7.89 4.83 20.51
N ILE A 66 8.62 3.98 19.79
CA ILE A 66 8.12 3.35 18.56
C ILE A 66 6.94 2.41 18.84
N GLU A 67 7.05 1.55 19.86
CA GLU A 67 5.98 0.62 20.23
C GLU A 67 4.71 1.37 20.69
N LYS A 68 4.88 2.54 21.30
CA LYS A 68 3.76 3.42 21.67
C LYS A 68 3.13 4.11 20.47
N GLU A 69 3.93 4.61 19.54
CA GLU A 69 3.45 5.36 18.37
C GLU A 69 2.88 4.45 17.27
N ASN A 70 3.38 3.21 17.16
CA ASN A 70 2.85 2.20 16.27
C ASN A 70 2.84 0.83 16.97
N PRO A 71 1.72 0.48 17.64
CA PRO A 71 1.56 -0.79 18.36
C PRO A 71 1.59 -2.05 17.47
N LEU A 72 1.55 -1.89 16.14
CA LEU A 72 1.61 -3.00 15.18
C LEU A 72 3.06 -3.45 14.89
N ILE A 73 4.04 -2.72 15.40
CA ILE A 73 5.47 -2.95 15.12
C ILE A 73 6.14 -3.69 16.26
N ASN A 74 6.92 -4.70 15.89
CA ASN A 74 7.92 -5.33 16.74
C ASN A 74 9.29 -4.66 16.53
N VAL A 75 9.85 -4.12 17.61
CA VAL A 75 11.14 -3.43 17.58
C VAL A 75 12.28 -4.37 17.96
N GLN A 76 13.21 -4.55 17.03
CA GLN A 76 14.43 -5.34 17.20
C GLN A 76 15.62 -4.40 17.43
N ILE A 77 16.41 -4.65 18.46
CA ILE A 77 17.63 -3.90 18.75
C ILE A 77 18.82 -4.73 18.29
N LEU A 78 19.67 -4.15 17.44
CA LEU A 78 20.83 -4.79 16.83
C LEU A 78 22.04 -3.87 16.96
N LEU A 79 23.23 -4.42 17.13
CA LEU A 79 24.46 -3.60 17.03
C LEU A 79 24.63 -3.10 15.59
N SER A 80 25.08 -1.86 15.42
CA SER A 80 25.37 -1.29 14.11
C SER A 80 26.36 -2.17 13.35
N GLY A 81 26.03 -2.51 12.11
CA GLY A 81 26.82 -3.44 11.28
C GLY A 81 26.44 -4.92 11.42
N SER A 82 25.48 -5.27 12.30
CA SER A 82 24.96 -6.64 12.35
C SER A 82 24.35 -7.05 11.00
N PRO A 83 24.58 -8.29 10.54
CA PRO A 83 23.93 -8.78 9.33
C PRO A 83 22.42 -8.86 9.53
N ILE A 84 21.66 -8.42 8.54
CA ILE A 84 20.19 -8.46 8.54
C ILE A 84 19.66 -9.17 7.31
N THR A 85 18.43 -9.69 7.41
CA THR A 85 17.67 -10.17 6.26
C THR A 85 17.15 -8.98 5.44
N LEU A 86 17.07 -9.15 4.11
CA LEU A 86 16.63 -8.13 3.15
C LEU A 86 15.12 -8.21 2.83
N ASP A 87 14.36 -8.96 3.62
CA ASP A 87 12.89 -9.04 3.52
C ASP A 87 12.25 -7.72 3.99
N TYR A 88 11.11 -7.34 3.39
CA TYR A 88 10.31 -6.20 3.84
C TYR A 88 9.15 -6.64 4.72
N ARG A 89 8.99 -6.03 5.89
CA ARG A 89 7.98 -6.37 6.90
C ARG A 89 7.35 -5.13 7.54
N CYS A 90 6.03 -4.98 7.39
CA CYS A 90 5.28 -3.88 8.00
C CYS A 90 5.27 -3.91 9.53
N ASP A 91 5.50 -5.07 10.13
CA ASP A 91 5.45 -5.31 11.56
C ASP A 91 6.83 -5.23 12.22
N ARG A 92 7.84 -4.66 11.55
CA ARG A 92 9.22 -4.65 12.06
C ARG A 92 9.92 -3.33 11.87
N VAL A 93 10.57 -2.88 12.94
CA VAL A 93 11.57 -1.82 12.91
C VAL A 93 12.85 -2.35 13.54
N ARG A 94 13.97 -2.13 12.87
CA ARG A 94 15.30 -2.46 13.40
C ARG A 94 15.96 -1.18 13.90
N LEU A 95 16.26 -1.15 15.20
CA LEU A 95 17.08 -0.12 15.82
C LEU A 95 18.54 -0.56 15.80
N PHE A 96 19.39 0.27 15.22
CA PHE A 96 20.84 0.04 15.21
C PHE A 96 21.49 0.81 16.35
N ASP A 97 21.99 0.04 17.31
CA ASP A 97 22.65 0.49 18.52
C ASP A 97 24.15 0.65 18.27
N ASN A 98 24.75 1.71 18.82
CA ASN A 98 26.20 1.78 18.92
C ASN A 98 26.71 1.20 20.24
N ILE A 99 28.03 1.17 20.41
CA ILE A 99 28.66 0.67 21.64
C ILE A 99 28.30 1.48 22.90
N LEU A 100 27.70 2.66 22.73
CA LEU A 100 27.28 3.55 23.82
C LEU A 100 25.77 3.39 24.15
N GLY A 101 25.02 2.57 23.42
CA GLY A 101 23.60 2.36 23.67
C GLY A 101 22.67 3.38 23.01
N PHE A 102 23.13 4.06 21.94
CA PHE A 102 22.35 5.06 21.21
C PHE A 102 22.06 4.65 19.76
N VAL A 103 20.90 5.07 19.28
CA VAL A 103 20.46 4.88 17.89
C VAL A 103 21.37 5.66 16.94
N VAL A 104 21.96 4.97 15.96
CA VAL A 104 22.86 5.59 14.97
C VAL A 104 22.27 5.71 13.56
N GLN A 105 21.15 5.05 13.29
CA GLN A 105 20.47 5.08 12.00
C GLN A 105 19.00 5.45 12.18
N MET A 106 18.41 6.11 11.18
CA MET A 106 16.99 6.44 11.20
C MET A 106 16.14 5.16 11.32
N PRO A 107 15.34 5.01 12.38
CA PRO A 107 14.40 3.90 12.49
C PRO A 107 13.33 4.03 11.41
N VAL A 108 13.14 2.96 10.64
CA VAL A 108 12.11 2.86 9.62
C VAL A 108 11.52 1.45 9.62
N VAL A 109 10.28 1.33 9.15
CA VAL A 109 9.65 0.03 8.92
C VAL A 109 10.41 -0.69 7.80
N THR A 110 10.90 -1.90 8.12
CA THR A 110 11.73 -2.75 7.24
C THR A 110 11.39 -4.20 7.43
#